data_AF-A0ABD2GAA9-F1
#
_entry.id   AF-A0ABD2GAA9-F1
#
_cell.length_a   1.000
_cell.length_b   1.000
_cell.length_c   1.000
_cell.angle_alpha   90.00
_cell.angle_beta   90.00
_cell.angle_gamma   90.00
#
_symmetry.space_group_name_H-M   'P 1'
#
loop_
_entity.id
_entity.type
_entity.pdbx_description
1 polymer ?
#
loop_
_entity_poly.entity_id
_entity_poly.type
_entity_poly.pdbx_seq_one_letter_code
_entity_poly.pdbx_strand_id
1 'polypeptide(L)'
;MEGESVTLSCRNKTTTSSILSADFYKDGRLISSSSTENITIQRVSTSDEGLYKCSISEGGESPESWLAVRAVHRETCPSSDHSLHVLLVLRTVFTVVMVALLLLLVGLLHCGKLRVTQK
;
A
#
# COMPACT_ATOMS: atom_id res chain seq x y z
N MET A 1 9.91 1.31 -11.08
CA MET A 1 8.97 0.70 -10.11
C MET A 1 9.11 1.42 -8.79
N GLU A 2 8.14 1.31 -7.87
CA GLU A 2 8.34 1.85 -6.52
C GLU A 2 9.61 1.27 -5.86
N GLY A 3 10.30 2.09 -5.07
CA GLY A 3 11.54 1.75 -4.39
C GLY A 3 12.80 1.89 -5.24
N GLU A 4 12.69 2.03 -6.56
CA GLU A 4 13.83 2.25 -7.45
C GLU A 4 14.30 3.71 -7.44
N SER A 5 15.36 4.00 -8.21
CA SER A 5 15.84 5.37 -8.42
C SER A 5 15.63 5.77 -9.86
N VAL A 6 15.17 7.00 -10.08
CA VAL A 6 14.92 7.56 -11.40
C VAL A 6 15.77 8.81 -11.57
N THR A 7 16.47 8.91 -12.70
CA THR A 7 17.23 10.11 -13.06
C THR A 7 16.50 10.87 -14.16
N LEU A 8 16.21 12.14 -13.89
CA LEU A 8 15.66 13.08 -14.87
C LEU A 8 16.83 13.87 -15.45
N SER A 9 16.88 13.97 -16.78
CA SER A 9 17.96 14.64 -17.50
C SER A 9 17.39 15.77 -18.34
N CYS A 10 17.98 16.95 -18.22
CA CYS A 10 17.54 18.18 -18.87
C CYS A 10 18.61 18.67 -19.84
N ARG A 11 18.41 18.43 -21.14
CA ARG A 11 19.44 18.60 -22.15
C ARG A 11 19.03 19.59 -23.23
N ASN A 12 19.84 20.62 -23.45
CA ASN A 12 19.66 21.53 -24.59
C ASN A 12 20.36 20.96 -25.84
N LYS A 13 19.62 20.76 -26.93
CA LYS A 13 20.17 20.22 -28.20
C LYS A 13 21.12 21.18 -28.92
N THR A 14 21.01 22.48 -28.64
CA THR A 14 21.79 23.53 -29.32
C THR A 14 23.06 23.94 -28.60
N THR A 15 23.19 23.60 -27.32
CA THR A 15 24.33 24.01 -26.50
C THR A 15 25.07 22.78 -26.00
N THR A 16 26.34 22.64 -26.34
CA THR A 16 27.21 21.53 -25.89
C THR A 16 27.74 21.73 -24.46
N SER A 17 27.41 22.85 -23.81
CA SER A 17 27.88 23.18 -22.46
C SER A 17 27.20 22.30 -21.42
N SER A 18 28.02 21.59 -20.64
CA SER A 18 27.64 20.70 -19.54
C SER A 18 27.31 21.41 -18.22
N ILE A 19 27.34 22.74 -18.22
CA ILE A 19 27.09 23.58 -17.03
C ILE A 19 25.93 24.52 -17.37
N LEU A 20 24.72 23.98 -17.33
CA LEU A 20 23.49 24.76 -17.43
C LEU A 20 22.72 24.53 -16.12
N SER A 21 22.42 25.62 -15.42
CA SER A 21 21.50 25.54 -14.28
C SER A 21 20.10 25.26 -14.83
N ALA A 22 19.48 24.20 -14.32
CA ALA A 22 18.16 23.76 -14.73
C ALA A 22 17.23 23.65 -13.52
N ASP A 23 16.06 24.25 -13.66
CA ASP A 23 14.96 24.11 -12.71
C ASP A 23 14.07 22.96 -13.16
N PHE A 24 13.82 22.00 -12.28
CA PHE A 24 12.99 20.83 -12.53
C PHE A 24 11.63 21.01 -11.87
N TYR A 25 10.58 20.72 -12.63
CA TYR A 25 9.19 20.86 -12.19
C TYR A 25 8.46 19.53 -12.27
N LYS A 26 7.55 19.32 -11.33
CA LYS A 26 6.54 18.26 -11.32
C LYS A 26 5.16 18.89 -11.19
N ASP A 27 4.27 18.61 -12.13
CA ASP A 27 2.89 19.11 -12.15
C ASP A 27 2.85 20.65 -11.98
N GLY A 28 3.77 21.35 -12.64
CA GLY A 28 3.94 22.80 -12.57
C GLY A 28 4.64 23.35 -11.31
N ARG A 29 5.03 22.51 -10.35
CA ARG A 29 5.71 22.93 -9.11
C ARG A 29 7.20 22.65 -9.18
N LEU A 30 8.02 23.62 -8.77
CA LEU A 30 9.46 23.45 -8.66
C LEU A 30 9.78 22.36 -7.62
N ILE A 31 10.50 21.32 -8.03
CA ILE A 31 10.95 20.23 -7.15
C ILE A 31 12.45 20.28 -6.87
N SER A 32 13.25 20.86 -7.76
CA SER A 32 14.69 20.96 -7.59
C SER A 32 15.29 21.97 -8.56
N SER A 33 16.37 22.63 -8.14
CA SER A 33 17.24 23.41 -9.01
C SER A 33 18.60 22.73 -9.01
N SER A 34 19.07 22.31 -10.19
CA SER A 34 20.34 21.61 -10.35
C SER A 34 21.32 22.49 -11.11
N SER A 35 22.54 22.60 -10.59
CA SER A 35 23.68 23.16 -11.33
C SER A 35 24.28 22.17 -12.33
N THR A 36 23.75 20.94 -12.33
CA THR A 36 24.09 19.87 -13.25
C THR A 36 22.91 19.58 -14.17
N GLU A 37 23.16 18.84 -15.25
CA GLU A 37 22.13 18.48 -16.24
C GLU A 37 21.02 17.58 -15.66
N ASN A 38 21.23 16.95 -14.49
CA ASN A 38 20.40 15.86 -14.00
C ASN A 38 19.96 16.06 -12.55
N ILE A 39 18.84 15.43 -12.20
CA ILE A 39 18.46 15.16 -10.81
C ILE A 39 18.07 13.69 -10.66
N THR A 40 18.25 13.14 -9.45
CA THR A 40 17.86 11.76 -9.17
C THR A 40 16.86 11.73 -8.01
N ILE A 41 15.70 11.14 -8.28
CA ILE A 41 14.70 10.82 -7.26
C ILE A 41 15.03 9.43 -6.73
N GLN A 42 15.36 9.34 -5.45
CA GLN A 42 15.74 8.10 -4.79
C GLN A 42 14.52 7.46 -4.15
N ARG A 43 14.38 6.13 -4.26
CA ARG A 43 13.25 5.37 -3.71
C ARG A 43 11.90 5.96 -4.14
N VAL A 44 11.65 6.00 -5.46
CA VAL A 44 10.40 6.50 -6.03
C VAL A 44 9.18 5.80 -5.41
N SER A 45 8.11 6.56 -5.24
CA SER A 45 6.82 6.15 -4.71
C SER A 45 5.72 6.52 -5.70
N THR A 46 4.51 5.99 -5.51
CA THR A 46 3.30 6.42 -6.25
C THR A 46 3.05 7.93 -6.18
N SER A 47 3.55 8.63 -5.15
CA SER A 47 3.45 10.10 -5.07
C SER A 47 4.39 10.85 -6.02
N ASP A 48 5.40 10.17 -6.57
CA ASP A 48 6.32 10.71 -7.57
C ASP A 48 5.77 10.58 -9.00
N GLU A 49 4.62 9.93 -9.21
CA GLU A 49 3.96 9.91 -10.51
C GLU A 49 3.44 11.31 -10.90
N GLY A 50 3.62 11.72 -12.15
CA GLY A 50 3.12 13.00 -12.67
C GLY A 50 3.81 13.49 -13.94
N LEU A 51 3.50 14.73 -14.34
CA LEU A 51 4.11 15.42 -15.48
C LEU A 51 5.38 16.16 -15.05
N TYR A 52 6.49 15.89 -15.72
CA TYR A 52 7.78 16.50 -15.45
C TYR A 52 8.24 17.36 -16.62
N LYS A 53 8.81 18.53 -16.30
CA LYS A 53 9.56 19.37 -17.25
C LYS A 53 10.76 20.01 -16.57
N CYS A 54 11.67 20.55 -17.36
CA CYS A 54 12.74 21.39 -16.85
C CYS A 54 12.78 22.74 -17.58
N SER A 55 13.34 23.75 -16.94
CA SER A 55 13.58 25.08 -17.50
C SER A 55 15.05 25.41 -17.38
N ILE A 56 15.64 25.86 -18.48
CA ILE A 56 17.02 26.34 -18.54
C ILE A 56 16.98 27.83 -18.83
N SER A 57 17.70 28.64 -18.05
CA SER A 57 17.63 30.11 -18.13
C SER A 57 17.84 30.67 -19.55
N GLU A 58 18.70 30.06 -20.37
CA GLU A 58 18.93 30.44 -21.77
C GLU A 58 18.30 29.47 -22.80
N GLY A 59 17.75 28.35 -22.35
CA GLY A 59 17.25 27.27 -23.21
C GLY A 59 15.71 27.20 -23.30
N GLY A 60 15.00 27.96 -22.47
CA GLY A 60 13.56 27.86 -22.32
C GLY A 60 13.13 26.59 -21.57
N GLU A 61 11.85 26.23 -21.71
CA GLU A 61 11.27 25.05 -21.06
C GLU A 61 11.29 23.82 -21.97
N SER A 62 11.54 22.65 -21.39
CA SER A 62 11.37 21.37 -22.06
C SER A 62 9.88 21.04 -22.26
N PRO A 63 9.54 20.18 -23.23
CA PRO A 63 8.22 19.55 -23.24
C PRO A 63 8.00 18.75 -21.95
N GLU A 64 6.74 18.60 -21.56
CA GLU A 64 6.36 17.76 -20.43
C GLU A 64 6.45 16.27 -20.79
N SER A 65 6.89 15.47 -19.83
CA SER A 65 6.97 14.01 -19.94
C SER A 65 6.32 13.36 -18.74
N TRP A 66 5.51 12.33 -18.97
CA TRP A 66 4.84 11.59 -17.91
C TRP A 66 5.76 10.55 -17.27
N LEU A 67 5.96 10.65 -15.95
CA LEU A 67 6.61 9.60 -15.15
C LEU A 67 5.55 8.71 -14.52
N ALA A 68 5.37 7.50 -15.03
CA ALA A 68 4.49 6.50 -14.43
C ALA A 68 5.23 5.68 -13.37
N VAL A 69 4.63 5.50 -12.19
CA VAL A 69 5.21 4.71 -11.10
C VAL A 69 4.33 3.51 -10.80
N ARG A 70 4.85 2.32 -11.10
CA ARG A 70 4.18 1.06 -10.75
C ARG A 70 4.41 0.71 -9.29
N ALA A 71 3.32 0.62 -8.52
CA ALA A 71 3.32 0.15 -7.15
C ALA A 71 3.91 -1.25 -7.05
N VAL A 72 4.84 -1.45 -6.11
CA VAL A 72 5.28 -2.80 -5.75
C VAL A 72 4.21 -3.31 -4.80
N HIS A 73 3.23 -4.05 -5.32
CA HIS A 73 2.28 -4.77 -4.48
C HIS A 73 3.08 -5.84 -3.73
N ARG A 74 3.56 -5.49 -2.53
CA ARG A 74 3.88 -6.51 -1.54
C ARG A 74 2.55 -7.08 -1.12
N GLU A 75 2.19 -8.20 -1.73
CA GLU A 75 1.23 -9.17 -1.22
C GLU A 75 1.68 -9.56 0.20
N THR A 76 1.36 -8.72 1.16
CA THR A 76 1.28 -9.08 2.57
C THR A 76 -0.03 -8.46 3.00
N CYS A 77 -1.10 -9.23 2.83
CA CYS A 77 -2.33 -9.03 3.58
C CYS A 77 -2.23 -9.85 4.88
N PRO A 78 -1.83 -9.27 6.03
CA PRO A 78 -1.98 -9.96 7.30
C PRO A 78 -3.32 -9.66 7.99
N SER A 79 -4.24 -8.89 7.37
CA SER A 79 -5.45 -8.42 8.06
C SER A 79 -6.73 -9.22 7.80
N SER A 80 -6.79 -10.04 6.74
CA SER A 80 -8.01 -10.82 6.43
C SER A 80 -8.08 -12.15 7.19
N ASP A 81 -6.95 -12.85 7.35
CA ASP A 81 -6.91 -14.14 8.07
C ASP A 81 -7.21 -13.99 9.57
N HIS A 82 -6.76 -12.90 10.18
CA HIS A 82 -6.89 -12.71 11.63
C HIS A 82 -8.35 -12.50 12.07
N SER A 83 -9.14 -11.79 11.28
CA SER A 83 -10.56 -11.54 11.58
C SER A 83 -11.41 -12.81 11.41
N LEU A 84 -11.14 -13.58 10.36
CA LEU A 84 -11.83 -14.83 10.06
C LEU A 84 -11.50 -15.90 11.12
N HIS A 85 -10.23 -15.98 11.54
CA HIS A 85 -9.80 -16.91 12.57
C HIS A 85 -10.46 -16.63 13.93
N VAL A 86 -10.58 -15.35 14.33
CA VAL A 86 -11.28 -14.96 15.57
C VAL A 86 -12.78 -15.30 15.50
N LEU A 87 -13.44 -15.03 14.37
CA LEU A 87 -14.85 -15.37 14.17
C LEU A 87 -15.09 -16.88 14.22
N LEU A 88 -14.20 -17.67 13.60
CA LEU A 88 -14.25 -19.13 13.62
C LEU A 88 -14.11 -19.68 15.05
N VAL A 89 -13.13 -19.18 15.82
CA VAL A 89 -12.92 -19.61 17.22
C VAL A 89 -14.11 -19.25 18.09
N LEU A 90 -14.66 -18.04 17.97
CA LEU A 90 -15.84 -17.65 18.74
C LEU A 90 -17.06 -18.53 18.40
N ARG A 91 -17.27 -18.80 17.12
CA ARG A 91 -18.37 -19.65 16.63
C ARG A 91 -18.24 -21.07 17.18
N THR A 92 -17.06 -21.68 17.11
CA THR A 92 -16.85 -23.06 17.58
C THR A 92 -17.06 -23.16 19.08
N VAL A 93 -16.50 -22.23 19.88
CA VAL A 93 -16.70 -22.19 21.33
C VAL A 93 -18.17 -22.08 21.70
N PHE A 94 -18.92 -21.17 21.06
CA PHE A 94 -20.35 -21.00 21.31
C PHE A 94 -21.13 -22.28 21.02
N THR A 95 -20.87 -22.94 19.90
CA THR A 95 -21.56 -24.19 19.54
C THR A 95 -21.28 -25.32 20.53
N VAL A 96 -20.03 -25.49 20.99
CA VAL A 96 -19.65 -26.53 21.95
C VAL A 96 -20.33 -26.31 23.30
N VAL A 97 -20.36 -25.06 23.78
CA VAL A 97 -21.02 -24.71 25.05
C VAL A 97 -22.52 -25.00 24.98
N MET A 98 -23.19 -24.61 23.89
CA MET A 98 -24.62 -24.87 23.69
C MET A 98 -24.93 -26.37 23.66
N VAL A 99 -24.13 -27.17 22.95
CA VAL A 99 -24.31 -28.63 22.91
C VAL A 99 -24.10 -29.26 24.30
N ALA A 100 -23.08 -28.84 25.05
CA ALA A 100 -22.84 -29.32 26.40
C ALA A 100 -24.00 -29.01 27.35
N LEU A 101 -24.54 -27.78 27.29
CA LEU A 101 -25.72 -27.37 28.06
C LEU A 101 -26.95 -28.21 27.72
N LEU A 102 -27.20 -28.47 26.44
CA LEU A 102 -28.32 -29.30 25.99
C LEU A 102 -28.18 -30.75 26.51
N LEU A 103 -26.99 -31.34 26.41
CA LEU A 103 -26.72 -32.68 26.92
C LEU A 103 -26.89 -32.76 28.44
N LEU A 104 -26.46 -31.73 29.18
CA LEU A 104 -26.68 -31.64 30.63
C LEU A 104 -28.17 -31.54 30.97
N LEU A 105 -28.93 -30.69 30.28
CA LEU A 105 -30.39 -30.57 30.48
C LEU A 105 -31.11 -31.87 30.19
N VAL A 106 -30.80 -32.54 29.07
CA VAL A 106 -31.36 -33.84 28.72
C VAL A 106 -30.98 -34.89 29.77
N GLY A 107 -29.73 -34.91 30.22
CA GLY A 107 -29.26 -35.80 31.29
C GLY A 107 -30.01 -35.58 32.61
N LEU A 108 -30.21 -34.32 33.01
CA LEU A 108 -30.97 -33.95 34.20
C LEU A 108 -32.45 -34.31 34.07
N LEU A 109 -33.06 -34.13 32.89
CA LEU A 109 -34.44 -34.53 32.62
C LEU A 109 -34.59 -36.06 32.63
N HIS A 110 -33.63 -36.79 32.09
CA HIS A 110 -33.65 -38.26 32.07
C HIS A 110 -33.42 -38.84 33.47
N CYS A 111 -32.43 -38.34 34.21
CA CYS A 111 -32.20 -38.69 35.62
C CYS A 111 -33.36 -38.26 36.54
N GLY A 112 -33.98 -37.11 36.25
CA GLY A 112 -35.15 -36.59 36.94
C GLY A 112 -36.39 -37.46 36.70
N LYS A 113 -36.65 -37.87 35.45
CA LYS A 113 -37.72 -38.83 35.13
C LYS A 113 -37.49 -40.19 35.77
N LEU A 114 -36.25 -40.69 35.79
CA LEU A 114 -35.91 -41.96 36.44
C LEU A 114 -36.17 -41.92 37.96
N ARG A 115 -35.93 -40.78 38.63
CA ARG A 115 -36.27 -40.61 40.05
C ARG A 115 -37.77 -40.43 40.33
N VAL A 116 -38.54 -39.86 39.41
CA VAL A 116 -40.00 -39.68 39.56
C VAL A 116 -40.77 -40.99 39.35
N THR A 117 -40.22 -41.95 38.59
CA THR A 117 -40.89 -43.24 38.29
C THR A 117 -40.60 -44.33 39.34
N GLN A 118 -39.77 -44.05 40.36
CA GLN A 118 -39.34 -44.99 41.41
C GLN A 118 -39.90 -44.65 42.81
N LYS A 119 -40.90 -43.76 42.92
CA LYS A 119 -41.56 -43.41 44.18
C LYS A 119 -43.06 -43.70 44.12
#